data_AF-A0A2E3W379-F1
#
_entry.id   AF-A0A2E3W379-F1
#
_cell.length_a   1.000
_cell.length_b   1.000
_cell.length_c   1.000
_cell.angle_alpha   90.00
_cell.angle_beta   90.00
_cell.angle_gamma   90.00
#
_symmetry.space_group_name_H-M   'P 1'
#
loop_
_entity.id
_entity.type
_entity.pdbx_description
1 polymer ?
#
loop_
_entity_poly.entity_id
_entity_poly.type
_entity_poly.pdbx_seq_one_letter_code
_entity_poly.pdbx_strand_id
1 'polypeptide(L)'
;MSKLVFTLLFSLMSSLAFASEVHLVKATNDEDNEICDLYLVLDEQKDISGIRIIKTVEGETIDDVYQYLDGKEYSMVISRQQGREVVKMSSSNFSSHNGASLNLIYLYNGFGSTYHGKKLELSRDGDEWKLEMDGKSVSHLHFVSNKKFLVGTVGIKFIKAVK
;
A
#
# COMPACT_ATOMS: atom_id res chain seq x y z
N MET A 1 19.51 43.39 -42.83
CA MET A 1 20.01 42.03 -42.55
C MET A 1 19.78 41.70 -41.08
N SER A 2 19.07 40.57 -40.85
CA SER A 2 18.99 39.73 -39.64
C SER A 2 18.81 40.37 -38.25
N LYS A 3 17.54 40.46 -37.80
CA LYS A 3 17.16 40.49 -36.38
C LYS A 3 15.95 39.56 -36.18
N LEU A 4 16.17 38.25 -36.23
CA LEU A 4 15.07 37.26 -36.05
C LEU A 4 15.63 35.86 -35.79
N VAL A 5 16.53 35.68 -34.80
CA VAL A 5 17.05 34.33 -34.45
C VAL A 5 17.25 34.14 -32.93
N PHE A 6 16.56 34.88 -32.05
CA PHE A 6 16.82 34.78 -30.59
C PHE A 6 15.56 34.65 -29.74
N THR A 7 14.60 33.83 -30.15
CA THR A 7 13.34 33.64 -29.38
C THR A 7 12.80 32.21 -29.42
N LEU A 8 13.65 31.20 -29.67
CA LEU A 8 13.20 29.81 -29.80
C LEU A 8 13.99 28.79 -28.95
N LEU A 9 14.67 29.23 -27.89
CA LEU A 9 15.48 28.35 -27.03
C LEU A 9 14.92 28.16 -25.61
N PHE A 10 13.68 28.58 -25.34
CA PHE A 10 13.08 28.54 -23.98
C PHE A 10 11.92 27.54 -23.82
N SER A 11 11.55 26.78 -24.85
CA SER A 11 10.38 25.88 -24.84
C SER A 11 10.69 24.40 -24.59
N LEU A 12 11.92 24.03 -24.22
CA LEU A 12 12.33 22.63 -24.03
C LEU A 12 12.62 22.24 -22.57
N MET A 13 12.34 23.11 -21.62
CA MET A 13 12.21 22.70 -20.21
C MET A 13 10.83 22.04 -20.02
N SER A 14 10.55 20.99 -20.79
CA SER A 14 9.47 20.06 -20.48
C SER A 14 9.84 19.45 -19.13
N SER A 15 9.17 19.90 -18.07
CA SER A 15 9.35 19.38 -16.72
C SER A 15 9.23 17.86 -16.76
N LEU A 16 10.32 17.16 -16.43
CA LEU A 16 10.25 15.76 -16.06
C LEU A 16 9.41 15.72 -14.77
N ALA A 17 8.12 15.50 -14.93
CA ALA A 17 7.20 15.29 -13.83
C ALA A 17 7.52 13.93 -13.22
N PHE A 18 8.29 13.95 -12.13
CA PHE A 18 8.51 12.75 -11.34
C PHE A 18 7.26 12.51 -10.50
N ALA A 19 6.62 11.36 -10.70
CA ALA A 19 5.64 10.86 -9.76
C ALA A 19 6.29 10.80 -8.36
N SER A 20 5.68 11.45 -7.38
CA SER A 20 6.21 11.46 -6.01
C SER A 20 5.61 10.32 -5.23
N GLU A 21 6.44 9.54 -4.54
CA GLU A 21 5.99 8.45 -3.69
C GLU A 21 5.90 8.91 -2.22
N VAL A 22 4.84 8.51 -1.54
CA VAL A 22 4.65 8.72 -0.10
C VAL A 22 4.59 7.37 0.58
N HIS A 23 5.51 7.11 1.51
CA HIS A 23 5.43 5.93 2.37
C HIS A 23 4.22 6.05 3.28
N LEU A 24 3.28 5.13 3.17
CA LEU A 24 2.03 5.17 3.91
C LEU A 24 2.10 4.32 5.18
N VAL A 25 2.52 3.07 5.04
CA VAL A 25 2.56 2.13 6.17
C VAL A 25 3.61 1.06 5.97
N LYS A 26 4.32 0.75 7.05
CA LYS A 26 5.16 -0.42 7.18
C LYS A 26 4.35 -1.58 7.77
N ALA A 27 4.46 -2.78 7.22
CA ALA A 27 3.88 -4.00 7.76
C ALA A 27 4.97 -5.01 8.13
N THR A 28 4.85 -5.62 9.31
CA THR A 28 5.73 -6.72 9.76
C THR A 28 4.93 -7.88 10.34
N ASN A 29 5.58 -9.02 10.55
CA ASN A 29 4.97 -10.21 11.14
C ASN A 29 5.86 -10.84 12.24
N ASP A 30 5.38 -11.89 12.90
CA ASP A 30 6.06 -12.61 13.99
C ASP A 30 6.64 -13.98 13.58
N GLU A 31 6.69 -14.28 12.28
CA GLU A 31 7.23 -15.53 11.71
C GLU A 31 8.64 -15.36 11.16
N ASP A 32 8.89 -14.24 10.49
CA ASP A 32 10.12 -13.98 9.75
C ASP A 32 10.53 -12.50 9.80
N ASN A 33 11.60 -12.17 9.09
CA ASN A 33 12.14 -10.82 8.99
C ASN A 33 11.60 -10.06 7.75
N GLU A 34 10.52 -10.53 7.11
CA GLU A 34 9.92 -9.83 5.98
C GLU A 34 9.28 -8.51 6.45
N ILE A 35 9.64 -7.44 5.75
CA ILE A 35 9.02 -6.13 5.87
C ILE A 35 8.27 -5.87 4.57
N CYS A 36 7.00 -5.47 4.68
CA CYS A 36 6.17 -5.06 3.55
C CYS A 36 5.86 -3.56 3.71
N ASP A 37 6.46 -2.72 2.87
CA ASP A 37 6.22 -1.29 2.84
C ASP A 37 5.22 -0.95 1.73
N LEU A 38 4.21 -0.16 2.08
CA LEU A 38 3.20 0.31 1.15
C LEU A 38 3.38 1.81 0.91
N TYR A 39 3.45 2.17 -0.37
CA TYR A 39 3.59 3.54 -0.85
C TYR A 39 2.37 3.94 -1.67
N LEU A 40 1.98 5.21 -1.54
CA LEU A 40 1.10 5.87 -2.49
C LEU A 40 1.97 6.51 -3.56
N VAL A 41 1.64 6.26 -4.82
CA VAL A 41 2.27 6.93 -5.97
C VAL A 41 1.36 8.08 -6.37
N LEU A 42 1.88 9.30 -6.31
CA LEU A 42 1.11 10.52 -6.53
C LEU A 42 1.45 11.15 -7.88
N ASP A 43 0.44 11.73 -8.51
CA ASP A 43 0.60 12.56 -9.69
C ASP A 43 1.09 13.99 -9.35
N GLU A 44 1.14 14.84 -10.36
CA GLU A 44 1.55 16.25 -10.23
C GLU A 44 0.63 17.07 -9.33
N GLN A 45 -0.65 16.67 -9.20
CA GLN A 45 -1.66 17.32 -8.36
C GLN A 45 -1.68 16.74 -6.93
N LYS A 46 -0.76 15.82 -6.63
CA LYS A 46 -0.69 15.06 -5.36
C LYS A 46 -1.88 14.14 -5.15
N ASP A 47 -2.62 13.82 -6.21
CA ASP A 47 -3.66 12.81 -6.19
C ASP A 47 -3.04 11.42 -6.38
N ILE A 48 -3.68 10.40 -5.80
CA ILE A 48 -3.19 9.03 -5.90
C ILE A 48 -3.41 8.51 -7.33
N SER A 49 -2.32 8.17 -7.99
CA SER A 49 -2.30 7.50 -9.30
C SER A 49 -2.09 5.98 -9.18
N GLY A 50 -1.48 5.52 -8.08
CA GLY A 50 -1.23 4.10 -7.87
C GLY A 50 -0.82 3.75 -6.46
N ILE A 51 -0.73 2.45 -6.20
CA ILE A 51 -0.17 1.88 -4.98
C ILE A 51 1.04 1.04 -5.37
N ARG A 52 2.13 1.18 -4.60
CA ARG A 52 3.33 0.36 -4.73
C ARG A 52 3.57 -0.39 -3.43
N ILE A 53 3.90 -1.67 -3.53
CA ILE A 53 4.25 -2.53 -2.40
C ILE A 53 5.67 -3.03 -2.62
N ILE A 54 6.54 -2.77 -1.66
CA ILE A 54 7.91 -3.26 -1.66
C ILE A 54 8.06 -4.23 -0.50
N LYS A 55 8.53 -5.45 -0.77
CA LYS A 55 8.87 -6.42 0.27
C LYS A 55 10.36 -6.58 0.37
N THR A 56 10.88 -6.56 1.59
CA THR A 56 12.30 -6.74 1.88
C THR A 56 12.51 -7.82 2.92
N VAL A 57 13.60 -8.56 2.78
CA VAL A 57 14.10 -9.52 3.78
C VAL A 57 15.56 -9.21 4.02
N GLU A 58 15.93 -8.96 5.28
CA GLU A 58 17.31 -8.59 5.65
C GLU A 58 17.88 -7.37 4.90
N GLY A 59 16.99 -6.46 4.47
CA GLY A 59 17.33 -5.24 3.74
C GLY A 59 17.36 -5.39 2.22
N GLU A 60 17.23 -6.60 1.70
CA GLU A 60 17.19 -6.87 0.26
C GLU A 60 15.75 -6.92 -0.26
N THR A 61 15.47 -6.25 -1.37
CA THR A 61 14.15 -6.29 -2.01
C THR A 61 13.91 -7.66 -2.64
N ILE A 62 12.82 -8.33 -2.23
CA ILE A 62 12.41 -9.64 -2.75
C ILE A 62 11.16 -9.57 -3.64
N ASP A 63 10.40 -8.47 -3.55
CA ASP A 63 9.19 -8.23 -4.34
C ASP A 63 8.94 -6.72 -4.45
N ASP A 64 8.45 -6.28 -5.61
CA ASP A 64 8.13 -4.88 -5.90
C ASP A 64 6.96 -4.83 -6.88
N VAL A 65 5.78 -4.53 -6.35
CA VAL A 65 4.52 -4.60 -7.08
C VAL A 65 3.92 -3.21 -7.17
N TYR A 66 3.66 -2.76 -8.39
CA TYR A 66 2.92 -1.54 -8.67
C TYR A 66 1.54 -1.87 -9.24
N GLN A 67 0.52 -1.19 -8.74
CA GLN A 67 -0.83 -1.23 -9.29
C GLN A 67 -1.32 0.19 -9.55
N TYR A 68 -1.61 0.47 -10.82
CA TYR A 68 -2.30 1.69 -11.23
C TYR A 68 -3.75 1.67 -10.74
N LEU A 69 -4.26 2.83 -10.33
CA LEU A 69 -5.64 3.00 -9.86
C LEU A 69 -6.39 3.95 -10.81
N ASP A 70 -7.36 3.41 -11.54
CA ASP A 70 -8.14 4.13 -12.56
C ASP A 70 -9.66 4.13 -12.32
N GLY A 71 -10.09 3.71 -11.13
CA GLY A 71 -11.50 3.51 -10.81
C GLY A 71 -11.85 3.73 -9.35
N LYS A 72 -13.15 3.64 -9.07
CA LYS A 72 -13.73 3.79 -7.71
C LYS A 72 -13.63 2.51 -6.88
N GLU A 73 -13.43 1.38 -7.54
CA GLU A 73 -13.23 0.09 -6.88
C GLU A 73 -11.80 -0.37 -7.14
N TYR A 74 -11.15 -0.90 -6.11
CA TYR A 74 -9.86 -1.54 -6.28
C TYR A 74 -9.73 -2.77 -5.39
N SER A 75 -8.91 -3.72 -5.82
CA SER A 75 -8.55 -4.91 -5.07
C SER A 75 -7.11 -5.29 -5.41
N MET A 76 -6.30 -5.48 -4.37
CA MET A 76 -4.89 -5.82 -4.46
C MET A 76 -4.56 -6.97 -3.51
N VAL A 77 -3.87 -7.99 -4.01
CA VAL A 77 -3.33 -9.05 -3.16
C VAL A 77 -1.97 -8.58 -2.66
N ILE A 78 -1.82 -8.44 -1.34
CA ILE A 78 -0.59 -7.96 -0.72
C ILE A 78 0.38 -9.14 -0.53
N SER A 79 -0.12 -10.27 -0.04
CA SER A 79 0.72 -11.44 0.23
C SER A 79 0.05 -12.74 -0.22
N ARG A 80 0.85 -13.59 -0.88
CA ARG A 80 0.50 -14.97 -1.22
C ARG A 80 1.49 -15.91 -0.55
N GLN A 81 0.99 -16.96 0.09
CA GLN A 81 1.81 -18.04 0.62
C GLN A 81 1.21 -19.37 0.21
N GLN A 82 2.06 -20.30 -0.27
CA GLN A 82 1.65 -21.65 -0.67
C GLN A 82 0.43 -21.65 -1.62
N GLY A 83 0.40 -20.71 -2.57
CA GLY A 83 -0.70 -20.56 -3.54
C GLY A 83 -1.99 -19.92 -3.00
N ARG A 84 -2.04 -19.51 -1.73
CA ARG A 84 -3.20 -18.88 -1.10
C ARG A 84 -3.00 -17.39 -0.94
N GLU A 85 -4.07 -16.62 -1.12
CA GLU A 85 -4.11 -15.19 -0.77
C GLU A 85 -4.21 -15.07 0.75
N VAL A 86 -3.13 -14.62 1.38
CA VAL A 86 -3.04 -14.51 2.84
C VAL A 86 -3.49 -13.13 3.31
N VAL A 87 -3.14 -12.08 2.56
CA VAL A 87 -3.56 -10.71 2.82
C VAL A 87 -3.99 -10.06 1.51
N LYS A 88 -5.18 -9.47 1.51
CA LYS A 88 -5.75 -8.71 0.40
C LYS A 88 -6.30 -7.39 0.94
N MET A 89 -6.17 -6.33 0.16
CA MET A 89 -6.76 -5.03 0.44
C MET A 89 -7.71 -4.65 -0.69
N SER A 90 -8.86 -4.07 -0.35
CA SER A 90 -9.83 -3.61 -1.33
C SER A 90 -10.64 -2.41 -0.85
N SER A 91 -11.11 -1.60 -1.77
CA SER A 91 -12.08 -0.54 -1.51
C SER A 91 -13.16 -0.50 -2.58
N SER A 92 -14.35 -0.03 -2.22
CA SER A 92 -15.47 0.23 -3.12
C SER A 92 -15.83 1.72 -3.24
N ASN A 93 -15.11 2.60 -2.52
CA ASN A 93 -15.36 4.04 -2.48
C ASN A 93 -14.07 4.83 -2.69
N PHE A 94 -13.16 4.33 -3.52
CA PHE A 94 -11.87 4.96 -3.75
C PHE A 94 -12.00 6.28 -4.51
N SER A 95 -11.31 7.29 -3.99
CA SER A 95 -11.13 8.59 -4.61
C SER A 95 -9.65 8.95 -4.59
N SER A 96 -9.09 9.24 -5.77
CA SER A 96 -7.68 9.63 -5.90
C SER A 96 -7.34 10.90 -5.11
N HIS A 97 -8.29 11.81 -4.94
CA HIS A 97 -8.08 13.11 -4.29
C HIS A 97 -8.49 13.12 -2.80
N ASN A 98 -9.41 12.25 -2.38
CA ASN A 98 -9.92 12.23 -0.99
C ASN A 98 -9.49 11.01 -0.18
N GLY A 99 -9.00 9.95 -0.81
CA GLY A 99 -8.76 8.65 -0.19
C GLY A 99 -9.98 7.75 -0.22
N ALA A 100 -10.11 6.84 0.74
CA ALA A 100 -11.11 5.78 0.73
C ALA A 100 -11.22 5.00 2.05
N SER A 101 -12.32 4.27 2.22
CA SER A 101 -12.42 3.23 3.23
C SER A 101 -11.85 1.93 2.67
N LEU A 102 -10.85 1.37 3.35
CA LEU A 102 -10.13 0.18 2.92
C LEU A 102 -10.52 -1.02 3.78
N ASN A 103 -10.77 -2.15 3.12
CA ASN A 103 -10.99 -3.43 3.77
C ASN A 103 -9.73 -4.29 3.60
N LEU A 104 -9.02 -4.52 4.70
CA LEU A 104 -7.89 -5.43 4.78
C LEU A 104 -8.40 -6.82 5.20
N ILE A 105 -8.48 -7.73 4.23
CA ILE A 105 -8.93 -9.11 4.42
C ILE A 105 -7.71 -9.99 4.62
N TYR A 106 -7.75 -10.86 5.63
CA TYR A 106 -6.65 -11.77 5.93
C TYR A 106 -7.12 -13.18 6.25
N LEU A 107 -6.33 -14.16 5.84
CA LEU A 107 -6.57 -15.58 6.09
C LEU A 107 -6.32 -15.89 7.56
N TYR A 108 -7.39 -16.08 8.34
CA TYR A 108 -7.31 -16.45 9.76
C TYR A 108 -6.92 -17.92 9.96
N ASN A 109 -7.44 -18.81 9.10
CA ASN A 109 -7.16 -20.24 9.15
C ASN A 109 -7.21 -20.87 7.75
N GLY A 110 -6.06 -21.34 7.26
CA GLY A 110 -5.89 -21.98 5.94
C GLY A 110 -6.55 -23.35 5.79
N PHE A 111 -6.76 -24.09 6.88
CA PHE A 111 -7.44 -25.40 6.82
C PHE A 111 -8.94 -25.24 6.58
N GLY A 112 -9.56 -24.30 7.29
CA GLY A 112 -10.98 -24.00 7.16
C GLY A 112 -11.31 -22.95 6.09
N SER A 113 -10.29 -22.37 5.43
CA SER A 113 -10.43 -21.20 4.55
C SER A 113 -11.22 -20.05 5.19
N THR A 114 -10.94 -19.79 6.47
CA THR A 114 -11.61 -18.73 7.25
C THR A 114 -10.86 -17.42 7.08
N TYR A 115 -11.58 -16.35 6.73
CA TYR A 115 -11.03 -15.01 6.54
C TYR A 115 -11.65 -14.02 7.52
N HIS A 116 -10.84 -13.10 8.02
CA HIS A 116 -11.29 -11.96 8.81
C HIS A 116 -10.97 -10.66 8.07
N GLY A 117 -11.56 -9.55 8.53
CA GLY A 117 -11.35 -8.23 7.97
C GLY A 117 -10.99 -7.20 9.03
N LYS A 118 -10.16 -6.23 8.64
CA LYS A 118 -9.93 -4.99 9.36
C LYS A 118 -10.25 -3.80 8.46
N LYS A 119 -10.91 -2.78 9.02
CA LYS A 119 -11.18 -1.54 8.32
C LYS A 119 -10.04 -0.56 8.58
N LEU A 120 -9.61 0.10 7.52
CA LEU A 120 -8.66 1.22 7.55
C LEU A 120 -9.30 2.38 6.81
N GLU A 121 -8.95 3.60 7.18
CA GLU A 121 -9.40 4.80 6.47
C GLU A 121 -8.16 5.50 5.90
N LEU A 122 -8.12 5.65 4.58
CA LEU A 122 -7.14 6.45 3.89
C LEU A 122 -7.75 7.83 3.64
N SER A 123 -7.07 8.89 4.05
CA SER A 123 -7.54 10.25 3.85
C SER A 123 -6.40 11.21 3.57
N ARG A 124 -6.75 12.34 2.97
CA ARG A 124 -5.85 13.45 2.70
C ARG A 124 -6.14 14.61 3.66
N ASP A 125 -5.11 15.18 4.26
CA ASP A 125 -5.16 16.39 5.08
C ASP A 125 -4.17 17.41 4.49
N GLY A 126 -4.69 18.40 3.76
CA GLY A 126 -3.86 19.29 2.94
C GLY A 126 -3.11 18.51 1.86
N ASP A 127 -1.78 18.49 1.95
CA ASP A 127 -0.90 17.72 1.05
C ASP A 127 -0.37 16.42 1.67
N GLU A 128 -0.82 16.10 2.88
CA GLU A 128 -0.39 14.90 3.60
C GLU A 128 -1.42 13.78 3.47
N TRP A 129 -0.93 12.57 3.24
CA TRP A 129 -1.75 11.36 3.21
C TRP A 129 -1.57 10.59 4.51
N LYS A 130 -2.69 10.16 5.10
CA LYS A 130 -2.69 9.38 6.34
C LYS A 130 -3.54 8.14 6.22
N LEU A 131 -3.08 7.08 6.87
CA LEU A 131 -3.82 5.85 7.08
C LEU A 131 -4.24 5.78 8.54
N GLU A 132 -5.51 5.51 8.79
CA GLU A 132 -6.06 5.37 10.14
C GLU A 132 -6.61 3.96 10.36
N MET A 133 -6.43 3.44 11.57
CA MET A 133 -7.07 2.22 12.04
C MET A 133 -7.75 2.51 13.38
N ASP A 134 -9.03 2.17 13.49
CA ASP A 134 -9.84 2.42 14.68
C ASP A 134 -9.78 3.90 15.14
N GLY A 135 -9.79 4.82 14.16
CA GLY A 135 -9.77 6.29 14.37
C GLY A 135 -8.42 6.87 14.78
N LYS A 136 -7.32 6.13 14.62
CA LYS A 136 -5.96 6.58 14.95
C LYS A 136 -5.03 6.41 13.77
N SER A 137 -4.22 7.44 13.51
CA SER A 137 -3.16 7.36 12.50
C SER A 137 -2.23 6.18 12.79
N VAL A 138 -1.89 5.43 11.73
CA VAL A 138 -1.05 4.24 11.78
C VAL A 138 -0.01 4.30 10.66
N SER A 139 1.26 4.28 11.05
CA SER A 139 2.41 4.15 10.14
C SER A 139 3.05 2.77 10.20
N HIS A 140 2.68 1.93 11.18
CA HIS A 140 3.20 0.57 11.34
C HIS A 140 2.10 -0.40 11.76
N LEU A 141 1.86 -1.43 10.93
CA LEU A 141 1.02 -2.58 11.24
C LEU A 141 1.87 -3.81 11.56
N HIS A 142 1.43 -4.57 12.56
CA HIS A 142 2.04 -5.85 12.89
C HIS A 142 1.00 -6.98 12.85
N PHE A 143 1.31 -8.00 12.07
CA PHE A 143 0.50 -9.17 11.81
C PHE A 143 0.92 -10.28 12.78
N VAL A 144 -0.01 -10.71 13.64
CA VAL A 144 0.25 -11.75 14.64
C VAL A 144 -0.24 -13.09 14.11
N SER A 145 0.62 -14.09 14.10
CA SER A 145 0.32 -15.41 13.55
C SER A 145 -0.68 -16.19 14.40
N ASN A 146 -1.55 -16.92 13.71
CA ASN A 146 -2.44 -17.92 14.30
C ASN A 146 -1.72 -19.27 14.27
N LYS A 147 -1.26 -19.74 15.43
CA LYS A 147 -0.52 -21.00 15.56
C LYS A 147 -1.40 -22.10 16.13
N LYS A 148 -1.26 -23.31 15.61
CA LYS A 148 -1.85 -24.53 16.16
C LYS A 148 -0.75 -25.47 16.65
N PHE A 149 -0.95 -26.01 17.84
CA PHE A 149 -0.04 -26.99 18.44
C PHE A 149 0.16 -28.17 17.46
N LEU A 150 1.42 -28.56 17.23
CA LEU A 150 1.89 -29.56 16.25
C LEU A 150 1.89 -29.17 14.77
N VAL A 151 1.11 -28.18 14.33
CA VAL A 151 0.98 -27.84 12.90
C VAL A 151 1.74 -26.58 12.52
N GLY A 152 2.02 -25.70 13.49
CA GLY A 152 2.66 -24.42 13.25
C GLY A 152 1.65 -23.35 12.85
N THR A 153 2.06 -22.44 11.97
CA THR A 153 1.27 -21.28 11.55
C THR A 153 0.21 -21.67 10.54
N VAL A 154 -1.03 -21.30 10.84
CA VAL A 154 -2.22 -21.63 10.04
C VAL A 154 -2.88 -20.41 9.43
N GLY A 155 -2.40 -19.20 9.73
CA GLY A 155 -2.96 -17.94 9.25
C GLY A 155 -2.58 -16.77 10.16
N ILE A 156 -3.33 -15.68 10.08
CA ILE A 156 -3.14 -14.46 10.88
C ILE A 156 -4.24 -14.39 11.94
N LYS A 157 -3.86 -14.32 13.21
CA LYS A 157 -4.80 -14.25 14.32
C LYS A 157 -5.46 -12.88 14.39
N PHE A 158 -4.66 -11.82 14.35
CA PHE A 158 -5.13 -10.43 14.33
C PHE A 158 -4.02 -9.50 13.81
N ILE A 159 -4.42 -8.27 13.47
CA ILE A 159 -3.55 -7.19 13.04
C ILE A 159 -3.67 -6.06 14.07
N LYS A 160 -2.54 -5.47 14.46
CA LYS A 160 -2.48 -4.34 15.40
C LYS A 160 -1.61 -3.22 14.86
N ALA A 161 -1.93 -1.99 15.26
CA ALA A 161 -1.04 -0.85 15.06
C ALA A 161 0.10 -0.95 16.08
N VAL A 162 1.32 -0.65 15.64
CA VAL A 162 2.48 -0.44 16.49
C VAL A 162 2.68 1.06 16.60
N LYS A 163 2.95 1.53 17.82
CA LYS A 163 3.26 2.93 18.09
C LYS A 163 4.75 3.18 17.94
#